data_AF-A0A9D6L9L4-F1
#
_entry.id   AF-A0A9D6L9L4-F1
#
_cell.length_a   1.000
_cell.length_b   1.000
_cell.length_c   1.000
_cell.angle_alpha   90.00
_cell.angle_beta   90.00
_cell.angle_gamma   90.00
#
_symmetry.space_group_name_H-M   'P 1'
#
loop_
_entity.id
_entity.type
_entity.pdbx_description
1 polymer ?
#
loop_
_entity_poly.entity_id
_entity_poly.type
_entity_poly.pdbx_seq_one_letter_code
_entity_poly.pdbx_strand_id
1 'polypeptide(L)'
;MTTPIGHSASRYTTFRELSPAGQAAHLWFRQLARALKTCRLYRPDNPVVLKVREDLYEPLVAGLAGYGTWQFRITPGEIWLLDEAVVRPPSRTDGEDAVVGKESMLPFLFYRDGIRGLAILPQVTRNDLDALFDALLAASAGVFTHDDLVTLMWQANTTHIQIEAVPVEQTIYLSSRPASGGGGGGGHQGQSFAWSPSGGEIRADLGQAAGVAQGLHKDTFDDWPLPEGAVDVEPAYQKMLPAMEFARMRLTTEWVGERSTDWTLQAPDVLRQLHAASPGPETRHLLAHSVTTWLAGAIQRSSWVEAQETLTLLHEFDPDGSLTRDELTAAIAGLDTDAITERLDESETDDQARFFALAVALGRPALDLACAVMAKATKSRTRAAACTMLCYLCNDEPELLEPYLRDSRWYVARNAVFVLGQIGGPEIVPLLRMAAQHPEPRVRRQVVAALGSVPRESRTAILLHQLDTRDPQLLAAALSMLTRDRNRDVAGTILRQIGAPDFESRSEENQRTLFGALAEVADEHAVPALEALLHKGGWFARRTLQRVAAARTLERIGGEKALAALETGLRSRSEAVRSACLDAMGTKAA
;
A
#
# COMPACT_ATOMS: atom_id res chain seq x y z
N MET A 1 -20.91 11.75 -22.85
CA MET A 1 -21.82 10.58 -22.90
C MET A 1 -21.02 9.45 -23.53
N THR A 2 -20.84 8.24 -22.97
CA THR A 2 -21.35 7.56 -21.74
C THR A 2 -20.56 6.22 -21.66
N THR A 3 -20.15 5.62 -20.53
CA THR A 3 -20.19 5.89 -19.06
C THR A 3 -19.11 4.98 -18.42
N PRO A 4 -18.50 5.26 -17.24
CA PRO A 4 -17.46 4.37 -16.69
C PRO A 4 -18.03 3.01 -16.28
N ILE A 5 -17.34 1.92 -16.62
CA ILE A 5 -17.65 0.59 -16.11
C ILE A 5 -17.18 0.53 -14.66
N GLY A 6 -18.13 0.55 -13.72
CA GLY A 6 -17.83 0.44 -12.30
C GLY A 6 -17.45 -0.99 -11.91
N HIS A 7 -16.65 -1.13 -10.85
CA HIS A 7 -16.38 -2.41 -10.19
C HIS A 7 -17.68 -3.02 -9.65
N SER A 8 -18.30 -3.95 -10.40
CA SER A 8 -19.36 -4.80 -9.88
C SER A 8 -18.76 -6.02 -9.19
N ALA A 9 -19.00 -6.17 -7.89
CA ALA A 9 -18.64 -7.39 -7.20
C ALA A 9 -19.51 -8.57 -7.67
N SER A 10 -18.83 -9.66 -8.06
CA SER A 10 -19.36 -11.03 -8.21
C SER A 10 -20.31 -11.32 -9.38
N ARG A 11 -19.88 -12.26 -10.24
CA ARG A 11 -20.33 -13.67 -10.16
C ARG A 11 -19.32 -14.57 -10.85
N TYR A 12 -18.74 -15.52 -10.11
CA TYR A 12 -18.18 -16.69 -10.76
C TYR A 12 -19.33 -17.51 -11.34
N THR A 13 -19.17 -17.93 -12.59
CA THR A 13 -20.04 -18.89 -13.26
C THR A 13 -20.24 -20.12 -12.36
N THR A 14 -21.50 -20.47 -12.06
CA THR A 14 -21.80 -21.72 -11.36
C THR A 14 -21.56 -22.90 -12.30
N PHE A 15 -21.34 -24.10 -11.76
CA PHE A 15 -21.04 -25.28 -12.60
C PHE A 15 -22.05 -25.49 -13.75
N ARG A 16 -23.33 -25.19 -13.51
CA ARG A 16 -24.41 -25.31 -14.52
C ARG A 16 -24.43 -24.22 -15.60
N GLU A 17 -23.72 -23.12 -15.36
CA GLU A 17 -23.61 -21.97 -16.28
C GLU A 17 -22.32 -22.05 -17.11
N LEU A 18 -21.37 -22.94 -16.78
CA LEU A 18 -20.18 -23.22 -17.59
C LEU A 18 -20.59 -23.84 -18.93
N SER A 19 -19.82 -23.55 -19.98
CA SER A 19 -19.90 -24.24 -21.27
C SER A 19 -19.75 -25.76 -21.12
N PRO A 20 -20.23 -26.58 -22.07
CA PRO A 20 -20.01 -28.03 -22.03
C PRO A 20 -18.53 -28.45 -21.95
N ALA A 21 -17.63 -27.64 -22.53
CA ALA A 21 -16.18 -27.79 -22.38
C ALA A 21 -15.70 -27.44 -20.97
N GLY A 22 -16.15 -26.31 -20.42
CA GLY A 22 -15.85 -25.90 -19.05
C GLY A 22 -16.36 -26.88 -17.99
N GLN A 23 -17.55 -27.46 -18.19
CA GLN A 23 -18.08 -28.53 -17.34
C GLN A 23 -17.22 -29.80 -17.39
N ALA A 24 -16.81 -30.23 -18.59
CA ALA A 24 -15.93 -31.39 -18.76
C ALA A 24 -14.55 -31.17 -18.10
N ALA A 25 -13.94 -30.01 -18.30
CA ALA A 25 -12.66 -29.64 -17.69
C ALA A 25 -12.76 -29.52 -16.16
N HIS A 26 -13.83 -28.90 -15.64
CA HIS A 26 -14.09 -28.83 -14.19
C HIS A 26 -14.19 -30.23 -13.56
N LEU A 27 -14.96 -31.14 -14.18
CA LEU A 27 -15.10 -32.52 -13.70
C LEU A 27 -13.76 -33.28 -13.77
N TRP A 28 -12.98 -33.07 -14.83
CA TRP A 28 -11.67 -33.69 -14.97
C TRP A 28 -10.67 -33.21 -13.90
N PHE A 29 -10.55 -31.91 -13.64
CA PHE A 29 -9.71 -31.39 -12.55
C PHE A 29 -10.18 -31.88 -11.17
N ARG A 30 -11.50 -32.02 -10.95
CA ARG A 30 -12.07 -32.59 -9.72
C ARG A 30 -11.74 -34.09 -9.57
N GLN A 31 -11.66 -34.85 -10.66
CA GLN A 31 -11.16 -36.23 -10.65
C GLN A 31 -9.65 -36.28 -10.38
N LEU A 32 -8.85 -35.44 -11.06
CA LEU A 32 -7.39 -35.35 -10.89
C LEU A 32 -7.00 -35.07 -9.43
N ALA A 33 -7.65 -34.09 -8.79
CA ALA A 33 -7.39 -33.75 -7.39
C ALA A 33 -7.67 -34.92 -6.43
N ARG A 34 -8.79 -35.64 -6.65
CA ARG A 34 -9.15 -36.85 -5.90
C ARG A 34 -8.16 -37.99 -6.15
N ALA A 35 -7.71 -38.15 -7.38
CA ALA A 35 -6.74 -39.17 -7.78
C ALA A 35 -5.40 -38.97 -7.08
N LEU A 36 -4.84 -37.75 -7.14
CA LEU A 36 -3.60 -37.39 -6.44
C LEU A 36 -3.69 -37.69 -4.93
N LYS A 37 -4.82 -37.41 -4.29
CA LYS A 37 -5.06 -37.73 -2.88
C LYS A 37 -5.07 -39.24 -2.61
N THR A 38 -5.74 -40.04 -3.43
CA THR A 38 -5.74 -41.50 -3.31
C THR A 38 -4.33 -42.07 -3.48
N CYS A 39 -3.58 -41.61 -4.49
CA CYS A 39 -2.23 -42.05 -4.77
C CYS A 39 -1.18 -41.64 -3.71
N ARG A 40 -1.50 -40.69 -2.83
CA ARG A 40 -0.67 -40.36 -1.64
C ARG A 40 -0.89 -41.31 -0.45
N LEU A 41 -2.00 -42.06 -0.42
CA LEU A 41 -2.38 -42.93 0.70
C LEU A 41 -2.01 -44.40 0.47
N TYR A 42 -1.73 -44.78 -0.78
CA TYR A 42 -1.46 -46.15 -1.18
C TYR A 42 -0.16 -46.21 -2.01
N ARG A 43 0.48 -47.38 -2.05
CA ARG A 43 1.68 -47.59 -2.89
C ARG A 43 1.33 -47.62 -4.38
N PRO A 44 2.29 -47.30 -5.29
CA PRO A 44 2.04 -47.26 -6.73
C PRO A 44 1.55 -48.57 -7.35
N ASP A 45 1.88 -49.71 -6.75
CA ASP A 45 1.49 -51.08 -7.16
C ASP A 45 0.07 -51.47 -6.70
N ASN A 46 -0.62 -50.62 -5.94
CA ASN A 46 -1.97 -50.92 -5.46
C ASN A 46 -3.00 -50.91 -6.63
N PRO A 47 -3.85 -51.95 -6.78
CA PRO A 47 -4.89 -51.99 -7.81
C PRO A 47 -5.82 -50.77 -7.83
N VAL A 48 -6.05 -50.13 -6.67
CA VAL A 48 -6.83 -48.89 -6.55
C VAL A 48 -6.11 -47.72 -7.23
N VAL A 49 -4.78 -47.62 -7.11
CA VAL A 49 -3.97 -46.57 -7.74
C VAL A 49 -3.93 -46.75 -9.26
N LEU A 50 -3.69 -47.97 -9.73
CA LEU A 50 -3.69 -48.30 -11.15
C LEU A 50 -5.03 -47.95 -11.81
N LYS A 51 -6.13 -48.37 -11.18
CA LYS A 51 -7.49 -48.05 -11.66
C LYS A 51 -7.77 -46.54 -11.65
N VAL A 52 -7.39 -45.84 -10.57
CA VAL A 52 -7.63 -44.39 -10.47
C VAL A 52 -6.83 -43.57 -11.50
N ARG A 53 -5.64 -44.03 -11.93
CA ARG A 53 -4.92 -43.42 -13.06
C ARG A 53 -5.59 -43.71 -14.40
N GLU A 54 -6.11 -44.93 -14.58
CA GLU A 54 -6.87 -45.32 -15.77
C GLU A 54 -8.17 -44.54 -15.94
N ASP A 55 -8.93 -44.36 -14.84
CA ASP A 55 -10.18 -43.59 -14.80
C ASP A 55 -9.99 -42.09 -15.17
N LEU A 56 -8.76 -41.55 -15.20
CA LEU A 56 -8.45 -40.16 -15.62
C LEU A 56 -8.26 -39.97 -17.13
N TYR A 57 -7.90 -41.03 -17.86
CA TYR A 57 -7.47 -40.92 -19.25
C TYR A 57 -8.65 -40.84 -20.23
N GLU A 58 -9.66 -41.69 -20.06
CA GLU A 58 -10.84 -41.70 -20.95
C GLU A 58 -11.62 -40.37 -20.93
N PRO A 59 -11.90 -39.73 -19.77
CA PRO A 59 -12.59 -38.44 -19.74
C PRO A 59 -11.79 -37.31 -20.40
N LEU A 60 -10.45 -37.34 -20.31
CA LEU A 60 -9.57 -36.37 -20.96
C LEU A 60 -9.63 -36.52 -22.48
N VAL A 61 -9.44 -37.73 -22.99
CA VAL A 61 -9.48 -38.00 -24.44
C VAL A 61 -10.87 -37.69 -25.01
N ALA A 62 -11.95 -38.03 -24.30
CA ALA A 62 -13.31 -37.67 -24.70
C ALA A 62 -13.53 -36.14 -24.73
N GLY A 63 -13.00 -35.42 -23.73
CA GLY A 63 -13.05 -33.96 -23.67
C GLY A 63 -12.32 -33.28 -24.82
N LEU A 64 -11.10 -33.75 -25.15
CA LEU A 64 -10.30 -33.23 -26.25
C LEU A 64 -10.86 -33.60 -27.63
N ALA A 65 -11.46 -34.78 -27.77
CA ALA A 65 -12.14 -35.18 -29.00
C ALA A 65 -13.44 -34.38 -29.24
N GLY A 66 -14.15 -34.01 -28.17
CA GLY A 66 -15.38 -33.22 -28.25
C GLY A 66 -15.16 -31.71 -28.42
N TYR A 67 -14.11 -31.15 -27.82
CA TYR A 67 -13.92 -29.69 -27.69
C TYR A 67 -12.58 -29.16 -28.22
N GLY A 68 -11.71 -30.02 -28.75
CA GLY A 68 -10.38 -29.65 -29.25
C GLY A 68 -9.37 -29.40 -28.13
N THR A 69 -8.32 -28.64 -28.43
CA THR A 69 -7.24 -28.30 -27.48
C THR A 69 -7.79 -27.61 -26.23
N TRP A 70 -7.46 -28.13 -25.05
CA TRP A 70 -7.77 -27.45 -23.79
C TRP A 70 -6.61 -26.56 -23.40
N GLN A 71 -6.81 -25.24 -23.47
CA GLN A 71 -5.83 -24.22 -23.06
C GLN A 71 -6.26 -23.57 -21.75
N PHE A 72 -5.47 -23.78 -20.71
CA PHE A 72 -5.74 -23.28 -19.37
C PHE A 72 -4.80 -22.14 -18.98
N ARG A 73 -5.34 -21.06 -18.43
CA ARG A 73 -4.59 -19.98 -17.77
C ARG A 73 -4.68 -20.13 -16.25
N ILE A 74 -3.55 -20.02 -15.57
CA ILE A 74 -3.40 -20.35 -14.15
C ILE A 74 -3.13 -19.08 -13.33
N THR A 75 -3.90 -18.89 -12.26
CA THR A 75 -3.71 -17.82 -11.26
C THR A 75 -3.39 -18.46 -9.90
N PRO A 76 -2.98 -17.69 -8.87
CA PRO A 76 -2.66 -18.24 -7.55
C PRO A 76 -3.80 -19.05 -6.88
N GLY A 77 -5.06 -18.84 -7.31
CA GLY A 77 -6.25 -19.47 -6.73
C GLY A 77 -7.18 -20.14 -7.73
N GLU A 78 -6.96 -20.02 -9.04
CA GLU A 78 -7.90 -20.46 -10.07
C GLU A 78 -7.22 -21.05 -11.31
N ILE A 79 -7.94 -21.91 -12.03
CA ILE A 79 -7.59 -22.36 -13.37
C ILE A 79 -8.75 -21.97 -14.30
N TRP A 80 -8.43 -21.26 -15.37
CA TRP A 80 -9.37 -20.68 -16.32
C TRP A 80 -9.26 -21.39 -17.66
N LEU A 81 -10.37 -21.84 -18.24
CA LEU A 81 -10.49 -22.26 -19.64
C LEU A 81 -11.16 -21.13 -20.40
N LEU A 82 -10.43 -20.45 -21.29
CA LEU A 82 -10.88 -19.18 -21.88
C LEU A 82 -11.29 -18.18 -20.77
N ASP A 83 -12.53 -17.69 -20.80
CA ASP A 83 -13.11 -16.78 -19.81
C ASP A 83 -13.86 -17.50 -18.66
N GLU A 84 -13.75 -18.83 -18.56
CA GLU A 84 -14.46 -19.65 -17.57
C GLU A 84 -13.53 -20.21 -16.48
N ALA A 85 -13.76 -19.84 -15.22
CA ALA A 85 -13.00 -20.37 -14.07
C ALA A 85 -13.41 -21.82 -13.72
N VAL A 86 -12.78 -22.80 -14.38
CA VAL A 86 -13.06 -24.24 -14.23
C VAL A 86 -12.56 -24.81 -12.89
N VAL A 87 -11.52 -24.23 -12.29
CA VAL A 87 -11.14 -24.48 -10.89
C VAL A 87 -11.08 -23.14 -10.16
N ARG A 88 -11.73 -23.05 -9.00
CA ARG A 88 -11.78 -21.82 -8.19
C ARG A 88 -11.99 -22.16 -6.71
N PRO A 89 -11.75 -21.23 -5.77
CA PRO A 89 -12.02 -21.46 -4.35
C PRO A 89 -13.50 -21.76 -4.08
N PRO A 90 -13.82 -22.60 -3.09
CA PRO A 90 -15.21 -22.96 -2.77
C PRO A 90 -16.01 -21.75 -2.27
N SER A 91 -17.06 -21.38 -3.00
CA SER A 91 -18.05 -20.38 -2.60
C SER A 91 -19.12 -21.02 -1.70
N ARG A 92 -19.79 -20.19 -0.89
CA ARG A 92 -20.94 -20.58 -0.05
C ARG A 92 -22.15 -21.09 -0.85
N THR A 93 -22.10 -21.02 -2.18
CA THR A 93 -23.14 -21.42 -3.13
C THR A 93 -22.90 -22.78 -3.82
N ASP A 94 -21.71 -23.37 -3.70
CA ASP A 94 -21.26 -24.43 -4.63
C ASP A 94 -21.68 -25.87 -4.25
N GLY A 95 -22.41 -26.06 -3.14
CA GLY A 95 -23.02 -27.35 -2.78
C GLY A 95 -22.03 -28.53 -2.68
N GLU A 96 -22.41 -29.69 -3.21
CA GLU A 96 -21.55 -30.88 -3.30
C GLU A 96 -20.49 -30.80 -4.42
N ASP A 97 -20.58 -29.79 -5.30
CA ASP A 97 -19.76 -29.68 -6.51
C ASP A 97 -18.42 -28.94 -6.31
N ALA A 98 -18.25 -28.29 -5.15
CA ALA A 98 -16.98 -27.69 -4.77
C ALA A 98 -15.81 -28.71 -4.70
N VAL A 99 -14.63 -28.27 -5.14
CA VAL A 99 -13.36 -28.94 -4.81
C VAL A 99 -12.95 -28.49 -3.40
N VAL A 100 -13.01 -29.39 -2.41
CA VAL A 100 -12.87 -29.05 -0.98
C VAL A 100 -11.60 -29.65 -0.38
N GLY A 101 -10.89 -28.87 0.44
CA GLY A 101 -9.69 -29.29 1.17
C GLY A 101 -8.40 -29.03 0.39
N LYS A 102 -7.32 -29.77 0.68
CA LYS A 102 -6.02 -29.63 -0.01
C LYS A 102 -6.08 -29.86 -1.53
N GLU A 103 -7.17 -30.47 -2.01
CA GLU A 103 -7.52 -30.65 -3.41
C GLU A 103 -7.71 -29.32 -4.16
N SER A 104 -8.16 -28.25 -3.47
CA SER A 104 -8.32 -26.91 -4.07
C SER A 104 -7.00 -26.15 -4.23
N MET A 105 -5.86 -26.74 -3.86
CA MET A 105 -4.53 -26.13 -3.98
C MET A 105 -3.88 -26.39 -5.34
N LEU A 106 -4.53 -27.10 -6.28
CA LEU A 106 -4.00 -27.31 -7.63
C LEU A 106 -3.57 -26.00 -8.33
N PRO A 107 -4.39 -24.93 -8.38
CA PRO A 107 -3.97 -23.65 -8.96
C PRO A 107 -2.70 -23.09 -8.29
N PHE A 108 -2.67 -23.14 -6.95
CA PHE A 108 -1.52 -22.69 -6.16
C PHE A 108 -0.27 -23.54 -6.41
N LEU A 109 -0.37 -24.86 -6.60
CA LEU A 109 0.77 -25.73 -6.90
C LEU A 109 1.39 -25.39 -8.26
N PHE A 110 0.57 -25.29 -9.31
CA PHE A 110 1.03 -24.83 -10.62
C PHE A 110 1.65 -23.43 -10.53
N TYR A 111 1.00 -22.50 -9.83
CA TYR A 111 1.46 -21.11 -9.75
C TYR A 111 2.75 -20.95 -8.93
N ARG A 112 2.88 -21.68 -7.81
CA ARG A 112 4.08 -21.73 -6.95
C ARG A 112 5.29 -22.20 -7.75
N ASP A 113 5.11 -23.23 -8.58
CA ASP A 113 6.17 -23.86 -9.37
C ASP A 113 6.31 -23.23 -10.76
N GLY A 114 6.04 -21.93 -10.90
CA GLY A 114 6.34 -21.16 -12.12
C GLY A 114 5.37 -21.32 -13.30
N ILE A 115 4.43 -22.27 -13.28
CA ILE A 115 3.49 -22.51 -14.40
C ILE A 115 2.38 -21.45 -14.40
N ARG A 116 2.13 -20.86 -15.57
CA ARG A 116 1.12 -19.81 -15.83
C ARG A 116 0.09 -20.22 -16.88
N GLY A 117 0.46 -21.13 -17.77
CA GLY A 117 -0.45 -21.77 -18.72
C GLY A 117 -0.20 -23.26 -18.85
N LEU A 118 -1.24 -24.02 -19.19
CA LEU A 118 -1.21 -25.46 -19.44
C LEU A 118 -2.09 -25.74 -20.66
N ALA A 119 -1.51 -26.22 -21.76
CA ALA A 119 -2.26 -26.65 -22.93
C ALA A 119 -2.16 -28.17 -23.10
N ILE A 120 -3.31 -28.83 -23.23
CA ILE A 120 -3.40 -30.26 -23.54
C ILE A 120 -3.93 -30.39 -24.97
N LEU A 121 -3.10 -30.95 -25.85
CA LEU A 121 -3.40 -31.13 -27.27
C LEU A 121 -4.26 -32.38 -27.50
N PRO A 122 -5.07 -32.40 -28.58
CA PRO A 122 -5.64 -33.63 -29.10
C PRO A 122 -4.57 -34.70 -29.35
N GLN A 123 -4.93 -35.97 -29.21
CA GLN A 123 -4.02 -37.13 -29.28
C GLN A 123 -3.04 -37.30 -28.11
N VAL A 124 -3.27 -36.60 -26.98
CA VAL A 124 -2.51 -36.81 -25.73
C VAL A 124 -2.33 -38.29 -25.39
N THR A 125 -1.09 -38.71 -25.16
CA THR A 125 -0.78 -40.10 -24.86
C THR A 125 -0.97 -40.38 -23.37
N ARG A 126 -1.18 -41.65 -23.01
CA ARG A 126 -1.19 -42.07 -21.60
C ARG A 126 0.13 -41.71 -20.91
N ASN A 127 1.26 -41.81 -21.60
CA ASN A 127 2.58 -41.44 -21.06
C ASN A 127 2.67 -39.94 -20.73
N ASP A 128 2.12 -39.05 -21.57
CA ASP A 128 2.09 -37.61 -21.29
C ASP A 128 1.25 -37.31 -20.03
N LEU A 129 0.06 -37.94 -19.92
CA LEU A 129 -0.80 -37.78 -18.75
C LEU A 129 -0.15 -38.36 -17.48
N ASP A 130 0.48 -39.52 -17.58
CA ASP A 130 1.16 -40.17 -16.47
C ASP A 130 2.36 -39.34 -15.98
N ALA A 131 3.12 -38.72 -16.89
CA ALA A 131 4.17 -37.76 -16.56
C ALA A 131 3.64 -36.53 -15.79
N LEU A 132 2.57 -35.89 -16.29
CA LEU A 132 1.93 -34.78 -15.58
C LEU A 132 1.43 -35.19 -14.18
N PHE A 133 0.86 -36.39 -14.07
CA PHE A 133 0.35 -36.92 -12.81
C PHE A 133 1.48 -37.17 -11.80
N ASP A 134 2.57 -37.82 -12.21
CA ASP A 134 3.70 -38.14 -11.34
C ASP A 134 4.46 -36.87 -10.93
N ALA A 135 4.60 -35.89 -11.84
CA ALA A 135 5.16 -34.57 -11.52
C ALA A 135 4.33 -33.82 -10.47
N LEU A 136 3.00 -33.80 -10.61
CA LEU A 136 2.08 -33.22 -9.60
C LEU A 136 2.12 -33.99 -8.27
N LEU A 137 2.23 -35.31 -8.30
CA LEU A 137 2.32 -36.14 -7.10
C LEU A 137 3.59 -35.82 -6.32
N ALA A 138 4.74 -35.77 -7.00
CA ALA A 138 6.04 -35.38 -6.45
C ALA A 138 6.04 -33.96 -5.87
N ALA A 139 5.66 -32.95 -6.67
CA ALA A 139 5.59 -31.55 -6.26
C ALA A 139 4.64 -31.28 -5.08
N SER A 140 3.63 -32.14 -4.89
CA SER A 140 2.68 -32.06 -3.77
C SER A 140 3.15 -32.77 -2.49
N ALA A 141 4.16 -33.64 -2.55
CA ALA A 141 4.56 -34.53 -1.46
C ALA A 141 5.17 -33.80 -0.26
N GLY A 142 5.79 -32.64 -0.48
CA GLY A 142 6.30 -31.75 0.59
C GLY A 142 7.58 -32.22 1.27
N VAL A 143 8.31 -33.16 0.66
CA VAL A 143 9.60 -33.68 1.14
C VAL A 143 10.61 -33.70 -0.01
N PHE A 144 11.56 -32.77 0.01
CA PHE A 144 12.86 -32.82 -0.69
C PHE A 144 12.91 -33.34 -2.14
N THR A 145 11.97 -32.96 -3.00
CA THR A 145 12.29 -32.81 -4.43
C THR A 145 12.95 -31.44 -4.62
N HIS A 146 14.17 -31.41 -5.18
CA HIS A 146 14.86 -30.16 -5.50
C HIS A 146 14.32 -29.51 -6.79
N ASP A 147 13.56 -30.29 -7.56
CA ASP A 147 13.02 -29.92 -8.86
C ASP A 147 11.58 -29.42 -8.69
N ASP A 148 11.27 -28.29 -9.32
CA ASP A 148 9.92 -27.74 -9.40
C ASP A 148 9.10 -28.41 -10.52
N LEU A 149 7.80 -28.13 -10.58
CA LEU A 149 6.90 -28.71 -11.59
C LEU A 149 7.32 -28.38 -13.03
N VAL A 150 7.94 -27.21 -13.27
CA VAL A 150 8.52 -26.85 -14.58
C VAL A 150 9.68 -27.78 -14.93
N THR A 151 10.62 -27.97 -14.01
CA THR A 151 11.78 -28.86 -14.18
C THR A 151 11.34 -30.31 -14.39
N LEU A 152 10.37 -30.79 -13.62
CA LEU A 152 9.83 -32.15 -13.74
C LEU A 152 9.11 -32.38 -15.08
N MET A 153 8.30 -31.41 -15.55
CA MET A 153 7.65 -31.49 -16.86
C MET A 153 8.67 -31.38 -18.01
N TRP A 154 9.73 -30.60 -17.85
CA TRP A 154 10.83 -30.51 -18.82
C TRP A 154 11.62 -31.82 -18.92
N GLN A 155 11.98 -32.44 -17.79
CA GLN A 155 12.61 -33.76 -17.73
C GLN A 155 11.74 -34.85 -18.36
N ALA A 156 10.42 -34.78 -18.18
CA ALA A 156 9.48 -35.73 -18.75
C ALA A 156 9.29 -35.60 -20.27
N ASN A 157 9.68 -34.45 -20.86
CA ASN A 157 9.64 -34.18 -22.30
C ASN A 157 8.29 -34.55 -22.96
N THR A 158 7.19 -34.05 -22.37
CA THR A 158 5.84 -34.34 -22.84
C THR A 158 5.57 -33.79 -24.24
N THR A 159 4.94 -34.61 -25.08
CA THR A 159 4.73 -34.34 -26.51
C THR A 159 3.41 -33.65 -26.82
N HIS A 160 2.37 -33.90 -26.00
CA HIS A 160 1.02 -33.35 -26.19
C HIS A 160 0.52 -32.52 -25.00
N ILE A 161 1.36 -32.35 -23.98
CA ILE A 161 1.10 -31.45 -22.86
C ILE A 161 2.19 -30.37 -22.92
N GLN A 162 1.75 -29.12 -23.04
CA GLN A 162 2.60 -27.94 -23.15
C GLN A 162 2.36 -27.06 -21.93
N ILE A 163 3.42 -26.46 -21.42
CA ILE A 163 3.37 -25.56 -20.28
C ILE A 163 3.91 -24.18 -20.70
N GLU A 164 3.22 -23.13 -20.27
CA GLU A 164 3.73 -21.77 -20.28
C GLU A 164 4.23 -21.48 -18.87
N ALA A 165 5.52 -21.15 -18.76
CA ALA A 165 6.22 -20.98 -17.49
C ALA A 165 6.98 -19.65 -17.47
N VAL A 166 7.11 -19.06 -16.28
CA VAL A 166 8.01 -17.91 -16.09
C VAL A 166 9.46 -18.43 -16.09
N PRO A 167 10.38 -17.86 -16.88
CA PRO A 167 11.78 -18.28 -16.88
C PRO A 167 12.44 -18.08 -15.50
N VAL A 168 13.39 -18.98 -15.19
CA VAL A 168 13.99 -19.16 -13.84
C VAL A 168 14.83 -17.97 -13.36
N GLU A 169 15.06 -16.96 -14.21
CA GLU A 169 15.72 -15.69 -13.88
C GLU A 169 14.99 -14.88 -12.78
N GLN A 170 13.82 -15.31 -12.31
CA GLN A 170 13.04 -14.66 -11.24
C GLN A 170 12.85 -15.49 -9.93
N THR A 171 13.64 -16.55 -9.67
CA THR A 171 13.48 -17.35 -8.44
C THR A 171 14.77 -17.57 -7.66
N ILE A 172 15.29 -16.52 -7.01
CA ILE A 172 16.37 -16.63 -6.02
C ILE A 172 15.81 -17.15 -4.69
N TYR A 173 16.03 -18.42 -4.37
CA TYR A 173 15.80 -18.96 -3.02
C TYR A 173 16.90 -18.51 -2.03
N LEU A 174 16.72 -17.34 -1.42
CA LEU A 174 17.50 -16.95 -0.23
C LEU A 174 17.01 -17.72 1.01
N SER A 175 17.58 -18.91 1.23
CA SER A 175 17.36 -19.69 2.45
C SER A 175 18.13 -19.08 3.65
N SER A 176 17.64 -17.96 4.20
CA SER A 176 18.22 -17.33 5.39
C SER A 176 17.44 -17.67 6.67
N ARG A 177 17.72 -18.84 7.25
CA ARG A 177 17.51 -19.08 8.69
C ARG A 177 18.71 -19.82 9.28
N PRO A 178 19.45 -19.22 10.24
CA PRO A 178 20.28 -20.03 11.12
C PRO A 178 19.37 -20.87 12.03
N ALA A 179 19.81 -22.08 12.35
CA ALA A 179 19.07 -22.96 13.25
C ALA A 179 19.17 -22.48 14.71
N SER A 180 18.20 -21.69 15.16
CA SER A 180 17.95 -21.51 16.60
C SER A 180 17.14 -22.71 17.11
N GLY A 181 17.78 -23.60 17.88
CA GLY A 181 17.11 -24.77 18.43
C GLY A 181 16.10 -24.44 19.53
N GLY A 182 15.13 -25.33 19.73
CA GLY A 182 14.38 -25.41 21.00
C GLY A 182 12.89 -25.07 20.98
N GLY A 183 12.08 -25.95 20.37
CA GLY A 183 10.79 -26.40 20.95
C GLY A 183 9.59 -25.44 20.96
N GLY A 184 8.40 -26.02 20.71
CA GLY A 184 7.10 -25.38 20.94
C GLY A 184 6.21 -25.34 19.71
N GLY A 185 5.29 -26.30 19.59
CA GLY A 185 4.32 -26.33 18.49
C GLY A 185 3.20 -25.30 18.69
N GLY A 186 2.81 -24.62 17.61
CA GLY A 186 1.68 -23.71 17.56
C GLY A 186 1.39 -23.33 16.11
N GLY A 187 0.39 -23.95 15.50
CA GLY A 187 0.08 -23.73 14.09
C GLY A 187 -0.66 -22.42 13.87
N HIS A 188 -0.10 -21.52 13.05
CA HIS A 188 -0.83 -20.40 12.48
C HIS A 188 -0.74 -20.38 10.96
N GLN A 189 -1.88 -20.08 10.33
CA GLN A 189 -2.06 -20.06 8.89
C GLN A 189 -1.30 -18.87 8.30
N GLY A 190 -0.35 -19.13 7.39
CA GLY A 190 0.23 -18.09 6.55
C GLY A 190 -0.85 -17.55 5.60
N GLN A 191 -1.24 -16.29 5.78
CA GLN A 191 -2.22 -15.64 4.91
C GLN A 191 -1.55 -15.24 3.59
N SER A 192 -2.25 -15.50 2.48
CA SER A 192 -1.84 -15.09 1.15
C SER A 192 -2.04 -13.58 0.94
N PHE A 193 -1.01 -12.89 0.45
CA PHE A 193 -1.19 -11.63 -0.26
C PHE A 193 -0.91 -11.83 -1.75
N ALA A 194 -1.69 -11.15 -2.57
CA ALA A 194 -1.60 -11.15 -4.01
C ALA A 194 -1.38 -9.72 -4.48
N TRP A 195 -0.54 -9.55 -5.52
CA TRP A 195 -0.86 -8.80 -6.75
C TRP A 195 0.37 -8.82 -7.68
N SER A 196 0.12 -8.91 -8.98
CA SER A 196 1.15 -8.88 -10.03
C SER A 196 1.25 -7.48 -10.63
N PRO A 197 2.45 -6.95 -10.93
CA PRO A 197 2.62 -5.84 -11.86
C PRO A 197 2.60 -6.36 -13.31
N SER A 198 1.93 -5.63 -14.19
CA SER A 198 1.95 -5.87 -15.64
C SER A 198 3.31 -5.51 -16.24
N GLY A 199 4.17 -6.51 -16.44
CA GLY A 199 5.34 -6.48 -17.32
C GLY A 199 5.11 -7.41 -18.51
N GLY A 200 5.69 -7.12 -19.67
CA GLY A 200 5.41 -7.84 -20.92
C GLY A 200 5.72 -9.34 -20.82
N GLU A 201 4.71 -10.19 -21.00
CA GLU A 201 4.85 -11.64 -21.09
C GLU A 201 5.73 -12.01 -22.31
N ILE A 202 6.96 -12.43 -22.07
CA ILE A 202 7.75 -13.13 -23.10
C ILE A 202 7.17 -14.56 -23.20
N ARG A 203 6.25 -14.74 -24.13
CA ARG A 203 5.63 -16.04 -24.41
C ARG A 203 6.61 -16.93 -25.15
N ALA A 204 7.09 -17.96 -24.47
CA ALA A 204 7.76 -19.09 -25.10
C ALA A 204 6.72 -20.19 -25.33
N ASP A 205 6.12 -20.23 -26.53
CA ASP A 205 5.27 -21.34 -26.94
C ASP A 205 6.11 -22.63 -27.04
N LEU A 206 6.07 -23.46 -26.00
CA LEU A 206 6.70 -24.78 -25.97
C LEU A 206 5.88 -25.78 -26.81
N GLY A 207 5.93 -25.60 -28.13
CA GLY A 207 5.19 -26.41 -29.08
C GLY A 207 5.70 -26.25 -30.51
N GLN A 208 6.49 -27.22 -30.99
CA GLN A 208 6.94 -27.22 -32.38
C GLN A 208 5.78 -27.46 -33.36
N ALA A 209 5.40 -26.41 -34.09
CA ALA A 209 4.66 -26.52 -35.35
C ALA A 209 5.49 -25.87 -36.47
N ALA A 210 5.65 -26.60 -37.57
CA ALA A 210 6.55 -26.31 -38.70
C ALA A 210 8.06 -26.36 -38.38
N GLY A 211 8.75 -27.34 -38.95
CA GLY A 211 10.16 -27.57 -38.67
C GLY A 211 11.09 -26.64 -39.43
N VAL A 212 11.78 -25.77 -38.68
CA VAL A 212 13.26 -25.66 -38.71
C VAL A 212 13.70 -25.48 -37.26
N ALA A 213 14.30 -26.51 -36.67
CA ALA A 213 14.80 -26.46 -35.30
C ALA A 213 16.11 -25.66 -35.24
N GLN A 214 16.03 -24.33 -35.20
CA GLN A 214 17.06 -23.49 -34.58
C GLN A 214 16.67 -23.21 -33.13
N GLY A 215 16.70 -24.29 -32.33
CA GLY A 215 16.91 -24.14 -30.89
C GLY A 215 18.34 -23.63 -30.63
N LEU A 216 18.63 -23.28 -29.37
CA LEU A 216 19.96 -22.89 -28.92
C LEU A 216 21.03 -23.79 -29.54
N HIS A 217 22.19 -23.20 -29.85
CA HIS A 217 23.37 -23.95 -30.26
C HIS A 217 23.54 -25.17 -29.36
N LYS A 218 23.38 -26.34 -29.96
CA LYS A 218 23.95 -27.56 -29.44
C LYS A 218 25.46 -27.35 -29.42
N ASP A 219 26.00 -27.00 -28.26
CA ASP A 219 27.32 -27.50 -27.87
C ASP A 219 27.17 -29.01 -27.63
N THR A 220 26.94 -29.73 -28.73
CA THR A 220 27.03 -31.19 -28.75
C THR A 220 28.49 -31.53 -28.53
N PHE A 221 28.76 -32.24 -27.43
CA PHE A 221 30.06 -32.83 -27.12
C PHE A 221 30.55 -33.85 -28.19
N ASP A 222 29.78 -34.05 -29.27
CA ASP A 222 30.13 -34.81 -30.47
C ASP A 222 31.35 -34.24 -31.22
N ASP A 223 31.64 -32.94 -31.05
CA ASP A 223 32.79 -32.26 -31.68
C ASP A 223 34.10 -32.47 -30.90
N TRP A 224 34.05 -33.07 -29.69
CA TRP A 224 35.25 -33.42 -28.95
C TRP A 224 35.88 -34.69 -29.54
N PRO A 225 37.17 -34.69 -29.93
CA PRO A 225 37.81 -35.88 -30.45
C PRO A 225 37.86 -36.95 -29.36
N LEU A 226 37.00 -37.96 -29.49
CA LEU A 226 37.03 -39.16 -28.64
C LEU A 226 38.42 -39.81 -28.76
N PRO A 227 39.11 -40.12 -27.64
CA PRO A 227 40.39 -40.81 -27.68
C PRO A 227 40.26 -42.14 -28.43
N GLU A 228 41.16 -42.41 -29.39
CA GLU A 228 41.11 -43.59 -30.27
C GLU A 228 41.28 -44.95 -29.54
N GLY A 229 41.41 -44.96 -28.21
CA GLY A 229 41.56 -46.16 -27.40
C GLY A 229 40.77 -46.09 -26.10
N ALA A 230 40.23 -47.23 -25.68
CA ALA A 230 39.63 -47.38 -24.37
C ALA A 230 40.71 -47.17 -23.28
N VAL A 231 40.55 -46.09 -22.52
CA VAL A 231 41.42 -45.77 -21.39
C VAL A 231 40.96 -46.58 -20.19
N ASP A 232 41.89 -47.29 -19.53
CA ASP A 232 41.62 -47.89 -18.22
C ASP A 232 41.36 -46.77 -17.20
N VAL A 233 40.13 -46.73 -16.70
CA VAL A 233 39.59 -45.61 -15.93
C VAL A 233 40.35 -45.42 -14.63
N GLU A 234 40.76 -46.51 -13.97
CA GLU A 234 41.42 -46.44 -12.66
C GLU A 234 42.84 -45.84 -12.78
N PRO A 235 43.77 -46.33 -13.63
CA PRO A 235 45.08 -45.69 -13.83
C PRO A 235 45.00 -44.26 -14.37
N ALA A 236 43.97 -43.91 -15.15
CA ALA A 236 43.79 -42.54 -15.64
C ALA A 236 43.30 -41.59 -14.55
N TYR A 237 42.32 -42.02 -13.75
CA TYR A 237 41.83 -41.29 -12.59
C TYR A 237 42.95 -41.04 -11.57
N GLN A 238 43.78 -42.05 -11.27
CA GLN A 238 44.94 -41.91 -10.39
C GLN A 238 45.98 -40.91 -10.92
N LYS A 239 46.18 -40.80 -12.24
CA LYS A 239 47.04 -39.77 -12.85
C LYS A 239 46.45 -38.37 -12.78
N MET A 240 45.12 -38.25 -12.84
CA MET A 240 44.41 -36.96 -12.74
C MET A 240 44.28 -36.46 -11.31
N LEU A 241 44.27 -37.36 -10.32
CA LEU A 241 44.01 -37.05 -8.90
C LEU A 241 44.79 -35.83 -8.37
N PRO A 242 46.12 -35.68 -8.58
CA PRO A 242 46.87 -34.53 -8.05
C PRO A 242 46.45 -33.20 -8.70
N ALA A 243 46.13 -33.22 -9.99
CA ALA A 243 45.65 -32.04 -10.71
C ALA A 243 44.22 -31.68 -10.30
N MET A 244 43.37 -32.67 -10.06
CA MET A 244 42.01 -32.49 -9.52
C MET A 244 42.05 -31.92 -8.10
N GLU A 245 42.94 -32.40 -7.23
CA GLU A 245 43.12 -31.86 -5.88
C GLU A 245 43.62 -30.41 -5.89
N PHE A 246 44.58 -30.09 -6.76
CA PHE A 246 45.05 -28.71 -6.96
C PHE A 246 43.94 -27.80 -7.51
N ALA A 247 43.19 -28.24 -8.52
CA ALA A 247 42.07 -27.48 -9.08
C ALA A 247 40.96 -27.25 -8.04
N ARG A 248 40.59 -28.28 -7.27
CA ARG A 248 39.66 -28.18 -6.13
C ARG A 248 40.16 -27.19 -5.08
N MET A 249 41.43 -27.29 -4.70
CA MET A 249 42.04 -26.38 -3.72
C MET A 249 41.97 -24.93 -4.22
N ARG A 250 42.42 -24.67 -5.46
CA ARG A 250 42.39 -23.33 -6.06
C ARG A 250 40.97 -22.76 -6.10
N LEU A 251 40.02 -23.51 -6.65
CA LEU A 251 38.61 -23.10 -6.70
C LEU A 251 38.02 -22.84 -5.32
N THR A 252 38.37 -23.67 -4.32
CA THR A 252 37.91 -23.48 -2.93
C THR A 252 38.52 -22.21 -2.32
N THR A 253 39.80 -21.93 -2.57
CA THR A 253 40.46 -20.70 -2.12
C THR A 253 39.89 -19.46 -2.80
N GLU A 254 39.66 -19.51 -4.12
CA GLU A 254 39.02 -18.45 -4.89
C GLU A 254 37.59 -18.17 -4.35
N TRP A 255 36.77 -19.21 -4.19
CA TRP A 255 35.42 -19.10 -3.64
C TRP A 255 35.37 -18.60 -2.18
N VAL A 256 36.29 -19.05 -1.31
CA VAL A 256 36.39 -18.53 0.06
C VAL A 256 36.77 -17.06 0.07
N GLY A 257 37.72 -16.65 -0.79
CA GLY A 257 38.13 -15.25 -0.94
C GLY A 257 36.97 -14.37 -1.40
N GLU A 258 36.30 -14.77 -2.48
CA GLU A 258 35.15 -14.07 -3.06
C GLU A 258 33.99 -13.97 -2.07
N ARG A 259 33.66 -15.05 -1.37
CA ARG A 259 32.62 -15.09 -0.34
C ARG A 259 32.95 -14.26 0.91
N SER A 260 34.23 -14.04 1.18
CA SER A 260 34.70 -13.17 2.28
C SER A 260 34.77 -11.68 1.89
N THR A 261 34.57 -11.35 0.62
CA THR A 261 34.63 -9.98 0.12
C THR A 261 33.36 -9.22 0.47
N ASP A 262 33.51 -8.03 1.06
CA ASP A 262 32.38 -7.12 1.23
C ASP A 262 32.06 -6.44 -0.09
N TRP A 263 31.08 -7.02 -0.79
CA TRP A 263 30.62 -6.53 -2.08
C TRP A 263 29.96 -5.15 -2.02
N THR A 264 29.53 -4.66 -0.84
CA THR A 264 29.04 -3.28 -0.73
C THR A 264 30.14 -2.26 -0.99
N LEU A 265 31.39 -2.59 -0.64
CA LEU A 265 32.57 -1.76 -0.89
C LEU A 265 33.16 -1.93 -2.29
N GLN A 266 33.05 -3.13 -2.89
CA GLN A 266 33.66 -3.43 -4.20
C GLN A 266 32.74 -3.15 -5.40
N ALA A 267 31.42 -3.35 -5.25
CA ALA A 267 30.48 -3.16 -6.34
C ALA A 267 30.50 -1.75 -6.98
N PRO A 268 30.64 -0.63 -6.24
CA PRO A 268 30.70 0.70 -6.85
C PRO A 268 31.83 0.83 -7.88
N ASP A 269 33.01 0.29 -7.57
CA ASP A 269 34.17 0.36 -8.46
C ASP A 269 34.04 -0.58 -9.66
N VAL A 270 33.41 -1.76 -9.49
CA VAL A 270 33.06 -2.64 -10.62
C VAL A 270 32.07 -1.97 -11.56
N LEU A 271 31.02 -1.32 -11.03
CA LEU A 271 30.02 -0.62 -11.84
C LEU A 271 30.63 0.57 -12.60
N ARG A 272 31.55 1.33 -11.98
CA ARG A 272 32.34 2.38 -12.65
C ARG A 272 33.25 1.83 -13.74
N GLN A 273 33.91 0.69 -13.50
CA GLN A 273 34.74 0.02 -14.52
C GLN A 273 33.91 -0.48 -15.71
N LEU A 274 32.73 -1.05 -15.48
CA LEU A 274 31.80 -1.44 -16.53
C LEU A 274 31.33 -0.24 -17.35
N HIS A 275 31.01 0.89 -16.70
CA HIS A 275 30.66 2.12 -17.40
C HIS A 275 31.83 2.67 -18.24
N ALA A 276 33.06 2.65 -17.71
CA ALA A 276 34.26 3.09 -18.42
C ALA A 276 34.61 2.19 -19.62
N ALA A 277 34.34 0.88 -19.52
CA ALA A 277 34.54 -0.08 -20.60
C ALA A 277 33.48 0.04 -21.72
N SER A 278 32.25 0.44 -21.37
CA SER A 278 31.15 0.64 -22.32
C SER A 278 30.35 1.92 -22.00
N PRO A 279 30.85 3.11 -22.37
CA PRO A 279 30.21 4.40 -22.09
C PRO A 279 29.06 4.67 -23.08
N GLY A 280 28.01 3.85 -23.01
CA GLY A 280 26.78 3.97 -23.82
C GLY A 280 25.55 4.34 -22.97
N PRO A 281 24.49 4.93 -23.58
CA PRO A 281 23.26 5.27 -22.86
C PRO A 281 22.52 4.04 -22.33
N GLU A 282 22.57 2.92 -23.06
CA GLU A 282 21.99 1.63 -22.65
C GLU A 282 22.71 1.06 -21.43
N THR A 283 24.05 0.97 -21.47
CA THR A 283 24.86 0.57 -20.31
C THR A 283 24.57 1.46 -19.09
N ARG A 284 24.48 2.78 -19.30
CA ARG A 284 24.18 3.75 -18.25
C ARG A 284 22.80 3.53 -17.62
N HIS A 285 21.77 3.23 -18.43
CA HIS A 285 20.43 2.90 -17.93
C HIS A 285 20.42 1.57 -17.14
N LEU A 286 21.07 0.52 -17.65
CA LEU A 286 21.18 -0.78 -16.96
C LEU A 286 21.93 -0.70 -15.62
N LEU A 287 22.98 0.13 -15.55
CA LEU A 287 23.69 0.41 -14.29
C LEU A 287 22.81 1.20 -13.32
N ALA A 288 22.11 2.24 -13.78
CA ALA A 288 21.21 3.03 -12.94
C ALA A 288 20.04 2.18 -12.38
N HIS A 289 19.46 1.30 -13.21
CA HIS A 289 18.48 0.27 -12.80
C HIS A 289 19.03 -0.64 -11.69
N SER A 290 20.23 -1.18 -11.91
CA SER A 290 20.89 -2.07 -10.94
C SER A 290 21.20 -1.37 -9.61
N VAL A 291 21.60 -0.09 -9.63
CA VAL A 291 21.81 0.70 -8.41
C VAL A 291 20.48 1.07 -7.75
N THR A 292 19.41 1.30 -8.51
CA THR A 292 18.06 1.58 -7.98
C THR A 292 17.50 0.40 -7.20
N THR A 293 17.61 -0.83 -7.73
CA THR A 293 17.20 -2.04 -7.01
C THR A 293 18.08 -2.31 -5.78
N TRP A 294 19.40 -2.07 -5.85
CA TRP A 294 20.31 -2.17 -4.71
C TRP A 294 19.94 -1.17 -3.60
N LEU A 295 19.72 0.10 -3.94
CA LEU A 295 19.31 1.16 -3.02
C LEU A 295 18.00 0.82 -2.28
N ALA A 296 16.97 0.36 -3.01
CA ALA A 296 15.73 -0.09 -2.38
C ALA A 296 15.97 -1.28 -1.43
N GLY A 297 16.82 -2.24 -1.81
CA GLY A 297 17.24 -3.34 -0.94
C GLY A 297 17.97 -2.89 0.32
N ALA A 298 18.84 -1.88 0.24
CA ALA A 298 19.54 -1.30 1.39
C ALA A 298 18.56 -0.61 2.36
N ILE A 299 17.59 0.15 1.83
CA ILE A 299 16.51 0.77 2.61
C ILE A 299 15.66 -0.29 3.31
N GLN A 300 15.26 -1.36 2.59
CA GLN A 300 14.48 -2.47 3.16
C GLN A 300 15.21 -3.20 4.29
N ARG A 301 16.54 -3.31 4.21
CA ARG A 301 17.39 -3.87 5.27
C ARG A 301 17.67 -2.87 6.40
N SER A 302 17.26 -1.61 6.27
CA SER A 302 17.59 -0.51 7.18
C SER A 302 19.11 -0.23 7.28
N SER A 303 19.82 -0.50 6.19
CA SER A 303 21.25 -0.29 6.03
C SER A 303 21.50 1.15 5.56
N TRP A 304 21.34 2.13 6.46
CA TRP A 304 21.27 3.55 6.07
C TRP A 304 22.57 4.10 5.47
N VAL A 305 23.73 3.57 5.88
CA VAL A 305 25.03 3.96 5.31
C VAL A 305 25.13 3.49 3.86
N GLU A 306 24.89 2.20 3.62
CA GLU A 306 24.84 1.58 2.29
C GLU A 306 23.81 2.28 1.38
N ALA A 307 22.66 2.66 1.92
CA ALA A 307 21.63 3.40 1.19
C ALA A 307 22.07 4.83 0.80
N GLN A 308 22.84 5.53 1.65
CA GLN A 308 23.40 6.84 1.31
C GLN A 308 24.51 6.74 0.23
N GLU A 309 25.35 5.70 0.32
CA GLU A 309 26.41 5.44 -0.66
C GLU A 309 25.85 5.02 -2.03
N THR A 310 24.85 4.12 -2.04
CA THR A 310 24.14 3.72 -3.27
C THR A 310 23.34 4.86 -3.90
N LEU A 311 22.71 5.74 -3.12
CA LEU A 311 22.09 6.95 -3.66
C LEU A 311 23.14 7.91 -4.25
N THR A 312 24.33 8.00 -3.67
CA THR A 312 25.42 8.81 -4.24
C THR A 312 25.86 8.23 -5.60
N LEU A 313 26.04 6.91 -5.67
CA LEU A 313 26.35 6.19 -6.91
C LEU A 313 25.23 6.29 -7.96
N LEU A 314 23.95 6.31 -7.54
CA LEU A 314 22.83 6.50 -8.45
C LEU A 314 22.90 7.87 -9.13
N HIS A 315 23.26 8.94 -8.40
CA HIS A 315 23.46 10.26 -8.98
C HIS A 315 24.70 10.35 -9.90
N GLU A 316 25.69 9.46 -9.79
CA GLU A 316 26.77 9.36 -10.79
C GLU A 316 26.22 8.87 -12.14
N PHE A 317 25.28 7.93 -12.13
CA PHE A 317 24.69 7.36 -13.35
C PHE A 317 23.43 8.10 -13.84
N ASP A 318 22.64 8.72 -12.98
CA ASP A 318 21.43 9.50 -13.33
C ASP A 318 21.34 10.82 -12.52
N PRO A 319 22.19 11.83 -12.81
CA PRO A 319 22.26 13.09 -12.05
C PRO A 319 20.93 13.86 -11.99
N ASP A 320 20.13 13.77 -13.06
CA ASP A 320 18.86 14.49 -13.18
C ASP A 320 17.64 13.65 -12.72
N GLY A 321 17.88 12.42 -12.24
CA GLY A 321 16.82 11.47 -11.87
C GLY A 321 15.81 11.27 -12.99
N SER A 322 16.29 11.07 -14.22
CA SER A 322 15.51 11.05 -15.47
C SER A 322 15.35 9.64 -16.06
N LEU A 323 16.28 8.73 -15.73
CA LEU A 323 16.34 7.36 -16.20
C LEU A 323 15.58 6.41 -15.28
N THR A 324 15.60 6.65 -13.96
CA THR A 324 15.06 5.69 -12.96
C THR A 324 13.95 6.25 -12.07
N ARG A 325 13.42 7.45 -12.33
CA ARG A 325 12.42 8.11 -11.46
C ARG A 325 11.22 7.23 -11.08
N ASP A 326 10.58 6.66 -12.08
CA ASP A 326 9.35 5.87 -11.91
C ASP A 326 9.68 4.51 -11.28
N GLU A 327 10.83 3.93 -11.63
CA GLU A 327 11.35 2.70 -11.03
C GLU A 327 11.68 2.87 -9.54
N LEU A 328 12.42 3.92 -9.18
CA LEU A 328 12.78 4.27 -7.81
C LEU A 328 11.52 4.53 -6.97
N THR A 329 10.52 5.22 -7.55
CA THR A 329 9.22 5.42 -6.91
C THR A 329 8.49 4.10 -6.68
N ALA A 330 8.44 3.20 -7.67
CA ALA A 330 7.82 1.89 -7.55
C ALA A 330 8.56 0.97 -6.55
N ALA A 331 9.89 1.00 -6.55
CA ALA A 331 10.73 0.22 -5.65
C ALA A 331 10.58 0.68 -4.19
N ILE A 332 10.51 2.00 -3.94
CA ILE A 332 10.22 2.57 -2.61
C ILE A 332 8.78 2.26 -2.16
N ALA A 333 7.80 2.32 -3.07
CA ALA A 333 6.41 1.97 -2.77
C ALA A 333 6.23 0.48 -2.42
N GLY A 334 7.11 -0.40 -2.91
CA GLY A 334 7.12 -1.83 -2.59
C GLY A 334 7.74 -2.20 -1.23
N LEU A 335 8.28 -1.23 -0.48
CA LEU A 335 8.95 -1.49 0.80
C LEU A 335 7.97 -1.83 1.93
N ASP A 336 8.41 -2.72 2.83
CA ASP A 336 7.73 -2.96 4.11
C ASP A 336 7.92 -1.76 5.06
N THR A 337 7.01 -0.80 4.90
CA THR A 337 6.93 0.41 5.72
C THR A 337 6.61 0.13 7.19
N ASP A 338 6.04 -1.04 7.56
CA ASP A 338 5.84 -1.40 8.96
C ASP A 338 7.18 -1.80 9.59
N ALA A 339 7.91 -2.74 8.98
CA ALA A 339 9.22 -3.19 9.45
C ALA A 339 10.27 -2.05 9.48
N ILE A 340 10.25 -1.16 8.47
CA ILE A 340 11.11 0.04 8.47
C ILE A 340 10.75 0.97 9.64
N THR A 341 9.46 1.21 9.89
CA THR A 341 9.02 2.11 10.97
C THR A 341 9.34 1.55 12.35
N GLU A 342 9.15 0.24 12.56
CA GLU A 342 9.50 -0.46 13.80
C GLU A 342 11.00 -0.31 14.11
N ARG A 343 11.86 -0.60 13.12
CA ARG A 343 13.31 -0.41 13.26
C ARG A 343 13.70 1.04 13.53
N LEU A 344 13.07 2.01 12.86
CA LEU A 344 13.33 3.43 13.13
C LEU A 344 12.98 3.82 14.56
N ASP A 345 11.86 3.31 15.10
CA ASP A 345 11.43 3.53 16.49
C ASP A 345 12.36 2.91 17.55
N GLU A 346 13.14 1.89 17.18
CA GLU A 346 14.14 1.24 18.03
C GLU A 346 15.57 1.75 17.82
N SER A 347 15.86 2.39 16.68
CA SER A 347 17.20 2.89 16.31
C SER A 347 17.68 4.10 17.11
N GLU A 348 19.01 4.24 17.18
CA GLU A 348 19.69 5.40 17.77
C GLU A 348 19.49 6.68 16.95
N THR A 349 19.74 7.85 17.57
CA THR A 349 19.46 9.15 16.94
C THR A 349 20.20 9.39 15.63
N ASP A 350 21.39 8.83 15.49
CA ASP A 350 22.25 9.04 14.33
C ASP A 350 21.75 8.22 13.13
N ASP A 351 21.25 7.00 13.37
CA ASP A 351 20.61 6.16 12.35
C ASP A 351 19.26 6.73 11.91
N GLN A 352 18.46 7.25 12.85
CA GLN A 352 17.27 8.03 12.52
C GLN A 352 17.63 9.22 11.61
N ALA A 353 18.67 9.98 11.96
CA ALA A 353 19.11 11.14 11.17
C ALA A 353 19.57 10.75 9.75
N ARG A 354 20.29 9.62 9.59
CA ARG A 354 20.68 9.09 8.28
C ARG A 354 19.47 8.75 7.41
N PHE A 355 18.48 8.06 7.97
CA PHE A 355 17.24 7.74 7.25
C PHE A 355 16.51 9.01 6.77
N PHE A 356 16.32 10.00 7.65
CA PHE A 356 15.63 11.24 7.27
C PHE A 356 16.43 12.07 6.26
N ALA A 357 17.76 12.11 6.36
CA ALA A 357 18.61 12.78 5.37
C ALA A 357 18.55 12.07 4.00
N LEU A 358 18.58 10.72 3.99
CA LEU A 358 18.41 9.91 2.78
C LEU A 358 17.06 10.19 2.12
N ALA A 359 15.96 10.15 2.88
CA ALA A 359 14.62 10.36 2.35
C ALA A 359 14.39 11.79 1.85
N VAL A 360 15.01 12.81 2.47
CA VAL A 360 15.05 14.17 1.88
C VAL A 360 15.84 14.19 0.57
N ALA A 361 16.99 13.53 0.49
CA ALA A 361 17.80 13.45 -0.73
C ALA A 361 17.13 12.66 -1.88
N LEU A 362 16.29 11.67 -1.55
CA LEU A 362 15.46 10.95 -2.52
C LEU A 362 14.34 11.82 -3.11
N GLY A 363 13.87 12.84 -2.39
CA GLY A 363 12.81 13.74 -2.86
C GLY A 363 11.45 13.05 -2.99
N ARG A 364 10.70 13.37 -4.06
CA ARG A 364 9.32 12.88 -4.27
C ARG A 364 9.15 11.35 -4.17
N PRO A 365 10.03 10.49 -4.72
CA PRO A 365 9.97 9.04 -4.51
C PRO A 365 9.84 8.57 -3.05
N ALA A 366 10.35 9.34 -2.08
CA ALA A 366 10.26 9.01 -0.66
C ALA A 366 9.02 9.58 0.07
N LEU A 367 8.14 10.33 -0.62
CA LEU A 367 6.96 10.96 -0.02
C LEU A 367 6.03 9.94 0.68
N ASP A 368 5.72 8.84 0.01
CA ASP A 368 4.79 7.83 0.52
C ASP A 368 5.38 7.08 1.72
N LEU A 369 6.68 6.77 1.67
CA LEU A 369 7.45 6.22 2.79
C LEU A 369 7.48 7.19 3.98
N ALA A 370 7.71 8.49 3.72
CA ALA A 370 7.72 9.55 4.72
C ALA A 370 6.35 9.70 5.43
N CYS A 371 5.27 9.71 4.66
CA CYS A 371 3.90 9.72 5.18
C CYS A 371 3.56 8.43 5.95
N ALA A 372 4.02 7.27 5.49
CA ALA A 372 3.83 5.99 6.18
C ALA A 372 4.54 5.99 7.55
N VAL A 373 5.81 6.39 7.62
CA VAL A 373 6.57 6.50 8.89
C VAL A 373 5.89 7.49 9.85
N MET A 374 5.47 8.67 9.36
CA MET A 374 4.73 9.65 10.18
C MET A 374 3.41 9.09 10.74
N ALA A 375 2.72 8.25 9.98
CA ALA A 375 1.44 7.66 10.38
C ALA A 375 1.59 6.45 11.33
N LYS A 376 2.63 5.63 11.13
CA LYS A 376 2.83 4.34 11.81
C LYS A 376 3.69 4.45 13.08
N ALA A 377 4.62 5.40 13.14
CA ALA A 377 5.60 5.47 14.22
C ALA A 377 4.95 5.65 15.60
N THR A 378 5.36 4.82 16.55
CA THR A 378 4.92 4.78 17.94
C THR A 378 5.66 5.79 18.81
N LYS A 379 6.95 6.05 18.56
CA LYS A 379 7.73 7.03 19.33
C LYS A 379 7.44 8.45 18.85
N SER A 380 7.35 9.39 19.79
CA SER A 380 7.10 10.79 19.44
C SER A 380 8.27 11.49 18.75
N ARG A 381 9.50 10.99 18.93
CA ARG A 381 10.70 11.50 18.24
C ARG A 381 10.65 11.19 16.75
N THR A 382 10.46 9.91 16.40
CA THR A 382 10.35 9.42 15.01
C THR A 382 9.24 10.14 14.26
N ARG A 383 8.04 10.28 14.86
CA ARG A 383 6.95 11.07 14.26
C ARG A 383 7.33 12.55 14.05
N ALA A 384 7.99 13.19 15.01
CA ALA A 384 8.38 14.58 14.87
C ALA A 384 9.42 14.78 13.75
N ALA A 385 10.40 13.89 13.66
CA ALA A 385 11.39 13.92 12.59
C ALA A 385 10.78 13.61 11.20
N ALA A 386 9.81 12.69 11.13
CA ALA A 386 9.04 12.44 9.91
C ALA A 386 8.21 13.66 9.47
N CYS A 387 7.57 14.37 10.41
CA CYS A 387 6.93 15.66 10.12
C CYS A 387 7.94 16.67 9.56
N THR A 388 9.12 16.81 10.18
CA THR A 388 10.18 17.74 9.72
C THR A 388 10.64 17.39 8.29
N MET A 389 10.90 16.11 8.01
CA MET A 389 11.22 15.64 6.66
C MET A 389 10.12 15.99 5.65
N LEU A 390 8.85 15.76 5.98
CA LEU A 390 7.73 16.12 5.10
C LEU A 390 7.61 17.64 4.88
N CYS A 391 8.00 18.47 5.86
CA CYS A 391 8.10 19.92 5.65
C CYS A 391 9.15 20.25 4.59
N TYR A 392 10.34 19.63 4.63
CA TYR A 392 11.36 19.81 3.59
C TYR A 392 10.90 19.29 2.22
N LEU A 393 10.31 18.10 2.15
CA LEU A 393 9.87 17.47 0.90
C LEU A 393 8.70 18.21 0.21
N CYS A 394 7.83 18.86 0.99
CA CYS A 394 6.62 19.49 0.48
C CYS A 394 6.63 21.03 0.58
N ASN A 395 7.78 21.65 0.88
CA ASN A 395 7.88 23.10 1.07
C ASN A 395 7.45 23.88 -0.18
N ASP A 396 7.97 23.47 -1.33
CA ASP A 396 7.78 24.16 -2.60
C ASP A 396 6.52 23.67 -3.36
N GLU A 397 5.99 22.49 -2.98
CA GLU A 397 4.85 21.82 -3.61
C GLU A 397 3.93 21.18 -2.54
N PRO A 398 3.24 22.00 -1.71
CA PRO A 398 2.39 21.49 -0.63
C PRO A 398 1.21 20.65 -1.11
N GLU A 399 0.79 20.77 -2.38
CA GLU A 399 -0.22 19.93 -3.03
C GLU A 399 0.10 18.43 -3.03
N LEU A 400 1.38 18.06 -2.88
CA LEU A 400 1.79 16.67 -2.68
C LEU A 400 1.13 16.02 -1.44
N LEU A 401 0.67 16.83 -0.47
CA LEU A 401 -0.06 16.34 0.70
C LEU A 401 -1.58 16.18 0.48
N GLU A 402 -2.14 16.58 -0.67
CA GLU A 402 -3.58 16.47 -0.97
C GLU A 402 -4.16 15.05 -0.78
N PRO A 403 -3.51 13.95 -1.24
CA PRO A 403 -4.04 12.60 -1.04
C PRO A 403 -4.22 12.24 0.44
N TYR A 404 -3.26 12.65 1.28
CA TYR A 404 -3.24 12.35 2.72
C TYR A 404 -4.30 13.12 3.51
N LEU A 405 -4.76 14.27 3.02
CA LEU A 405 -5.89 15.01 3.60
C LEU A 405 -7.24 14.31 3.39
N ARG A 406 -7.33 13.39 2.42
CA ARG A 406 -8.52 12.58 2.12
C ARG A 406 -8.46 11.17 2.70
N ASP A 407 -7.41 10.82 3.44
CA ASP A 407 -7.25 9.51 4.05
C ASP A 407 -8.39 9.21 5.05
N SER A 408 -8.94 7.99 4.99
CA SER A 408 -10.00 7.53 5.90
C SER A 408 -9.55 7.51 7.37
N ARG A 409 -8.24 7.41 7.61
CA ARG A 409 -7.60 7.45 8.93
C ARG A 409 -7.41 8.91 9.33
N TRP A 410 -8.34 9.43 10.14
CA TRP A 410 -8.34 10.83 10.59
C TRP A 410 -6.99 11.35 11.16
N TYR A 411 -6.16 10.48 11.72
CA TYR A 411 -4.85 10.85 12.25
C TYR A 411 -3.81 11.12 11.14
N VAL A 412 -3.92 10.44 9.99
CA VAL A 412 -3.09 10.73 8.80
C VAL A 412 -3.47 12.11 8.25
N ALA A 413 -4.76 12.36 8.01
CA ALA A 413 -5.25 13.66 7.58
C ALA A 413 -4.88 14.77 8.58
N ARG A 414 -5.01 14.52 9.90
CA ARG A 414 -4.56 15.46 10.93
C ARG A 414 -3.05 15.76 10.82
N ASN A 415 -2.22 14.74 10.64
CA ASN A 415 -0.77 14.91 10.59
C ASN A 415 -0.34 15.65 9.31
N ALA A 416 -0.98 15.39 8.16
CA ALA A 416 -0.79 16.17 6.94
C ALA A 416 -1.18 17.65 7.12
N VAL A 417 -2.31 17.96 7.80
CA VAL A 417 -2.66 19.34 8.18
C VAL A 417 -1.64 19.97 9.14
N PHE A 418 -1.04 19.19 10.04
CA PHE A 418 0.04 19.67 10.90
C PHE A 418 1.27 20.08 10.09
N VAL A 419 1.72 19.25 9.15
CA VAL A 419 2.84 19.55 8.23
C VAL A 419 2.55 20.80 7.40
N LEU A 420 1.36 20.90 6.78
CA LEU A 420 0.95 22.12 6.06
C LEU A 420 1.01 23.35 6.98
N GLY A 421 0.56 23.23 8.23
CA GLY A 421 0.66 24.30 9.21
C GLY A 421 2.09 24.71 9.59
N GLN A 422 3.09 23.83 9.42
CA GLN A 422 4.51 24.16 9.59
C GLN A 422 5.10 24.83 8.35
N ILE A 423 4.70 24.42 7.14
CA ILE A 423 5.07 25.07 5.87
C ILE A 423 4.54 26.52 5.84
N GLY A 424 3.24 26.69 6.11
CA GLY A 424 2.60 28.01 6.18
C GLY A 424 2.28 28.62 4.79
N GLY A 425 2.19 29.95 4.75
CA GLY A 425 2.03 30.71 3.51
C GLY A 425 0.61 30.73 2.90
N PRO A 426 0.40 31.50 1.82
CA PRO A 426 -0.87 31.54 1.09
C PRO A 426 -1.16 30.29 0.24
N GLU A 427 -0.13 29.56 -0.19
CA GLU A 427 -0.21 28.37 -1.06
C GLU A 427 -0.98 27.21 -0.42
N ILE A 428 -0.87 27.01 0.90
CA ILE A 428 -1.61 25.94 1.60
C ILE A 428 -3.11 26.23 1.80
N VAL A 429 -3.60 27.43 1.47
CA VAL A 429 -4.99 27.85 1.72
C VAL A 429 -6.04 26.93 1.07
N PRO A 430 -5.90 26.46 -0.18
CA PRO A 430 -6.86 25.54 -0.80
C PRO A 430 -6.90 24.19 -0.07
N LEU A 431 -5.73 23.69 0.35
CA LEU A 431 -5.57 22.42 1.06
C LEU A 431 -6.19 22.49 2.46
N LEU A 432 -5.93 23.56 3.20
CA LEU A 432 -6.58 23.81 4.49
C LEU A 432 -8.10 24.01 4.36
N ARG A 433 -8.58 24.64 3.28
CA ARG A 433 -10.03 24.78 3.00
C ARG A 433 -10.71 23.44 2.70
N MET A 434 -10.01 22.51 2.05
CA MET A 434 -10.48 21.14 1.87
C MET A 434 -10.52 20.41 3.22
N ALA A 435 -9.43 20.42 3.98
CA ALA A 435 -9.35 19.76 5.28
C ALA A 435 -10.33 20.34 6.33
N ALA A 436 -10.73 21.62 6.20
CA ALA A 436 -11.74 22.27 7.03
C ALA A 436 -13.13 21.60 6.95
N GLN A 437 -13.39 20.83 5.90
CA GLN A 437 -14.65 20.10 5.66
C GLN A 437 -14.60 18.65 6.18
N HIS A 438 -13.46 18.21 6.74
CA HIS A 438 -13.28 16.83 7.21
C HIS A 438 -14.25 16.49 8.37
N PRO A 439 -14.89 15.30 8.38
CA PRO A 439 -15.92 14.95 9.37
C PRO A 439 -15.41 14.86 10.81
N GLU A 440 -14.17 14.38 11.03
CA GLU A 440 -13.55 14.30 12.36
C GLU A 440 -13.21 15.69 12.93
N PRO A 441 -13.76 16.08 14.11
CA PRO A 441 -13.46 17.37 14.74
C PRO A 441 -11.98 17.60 15.07
N ARG A 442 -11.20 16.54 15.40
CA ARG A 442 -9.75 16.66 15.65
C ARG A 442 -8.98 17.17 14.43
N VAL A 443 -9.40 16.82 13.21
CA VAL A 443 -8.80 17.35 11.97
C VAL A 443 -9.14 18.82 11.82
N ARG A 444 -10.41 19.20 11.97
CA ARG A 444 -10.83 20.62 11.88
C ARG A 444 -10.17 21.51 12.93
N ARG A 445 -9.94 21.00 14.15
CA ARG A 445 -9.15 21.70 15.18
C ARG A 445 -7.69 21.91 14.76
N GLN A 446 -7.09 20.90 14.11
CA GLN A 446 -5.75 21.04 13.55
C GLN A 446 -5.70 22.03 12.38
N VAL A 447 -6.75 22.12 11.56
CA VAL A 447 -6.88 23.13 10.50
C VAL A 447 -6.91 24.53 11.10
N VAL A 448 -7.72 24.77 12.13
CA VAL A 448 -7.76 26.08 12.80
C VAL A 448 -6.38 26.45 13.37
N ALA A 449 -5.65 25.50 13.97
CA ALA A 449 -4.28 25.74 14.39
C ALA A 449 -3.32 26.07 13.20
N ALA A 450 -3.41 25.32 12.11
CA ALA A 450 -2.60 25.52 10.89
C ALA A 450 -2.89 26.85 10.18
N LEU A 451 -4.14 27.37 10.24
CA LEU A 451 -4.46 28.72 9.76
C LEU A 451 -3.67 29.81 10.51
N GLY A 452 -3.00 29.50 11.62
CA GLY A 452 -2.08 30.41 12.32
C GLY A 452 -0.94 30.93 11.45
N SER A 453 -0.38 30.11 10.57
CA SER A 453 0.76 30.42 9.68
C SER A 453 0.37 30.98 8.31
N VAL A 454 -0.91 31.29 8.12
CA VAL A 454 -1.50 31.80 6.87
C VAL A 454 -1.88 33.28 7.01
N PRO A 455 -1.78 34.11 5.93
CA PRO A 455 -2.27 35.48 5.91
C PRO A 455 -3.73 35.64 6.39
N ARG A 456 -4.02 36.76 7.06
CA ARG A 456 -5.30 37.02 7.76
C ARG A 456 -6.49 36.95 6.80
N GLU A 457 -6.33 37.57 5.64
CA GLU A 457 -7.32 37.74 4.58
C GLU A 457 -7.78 36.38 4.06
N SER A 458 -6.82 35.47 3.85
CA SER A 458 -7.04 34.12 3.34
C SER A 458 -7.70 33.18 4.35
N ARG A 459 -7.45 33.37 5.66
CA ARG A 459 -8.00 32.50 6.71
C ARG A 459 -9.36 32.92 7.27
N THR A 460 -9.72 34.22 7.23
CA THR A 460 -10.97 34.71 7.83
C THR A 460 -12.21 33.97 7.31
N ALA A 461 -12.33 33.77 5.99
CA ALA A 461 -13.46 33.05 5.41
C ALA A 461 -13.58 31.58 5.90
N ILE A 462 -12.44 30.90 6.06
CA ILE A 462 -12.40 29.51 6.55
C ILE A 462 -12.80 29.47 8.03
N LEU A 463 -12.22 30.35 8.87
CA LEU A 463 -12.53 30.45 10.30
C LEU A 463 -14.02 30.77 10.55
N LEU A 464 -14.63 31.67 9.77
CA LEU A 464 -16.04 32.00 9.88
C LEU A 464 -16.95 30.80 9.56
N HIS A 465 -16.55 29.93 8.63
CA HIS A 465 -17.28 28.70 8.33
C HIS A 465 -17.18 27.65 9.45
N GLN A 466 -16.11 27.67 10.26
CA GLN A 466 -15.94 26.78 11.42
C GLN A 466 -16.76 27.19 12.66
N LEU A 467 -17.44 28.34 12.65
CA LEU A 467 -18.24 28.80 13.79
C LEU A 467 -19.54 28.02 13.99
N ASP A 468 -20.05 27.36 12.95
CA ASP A 468 -21.23 26.47 13.08
C ASP A 468 -20.81 25.07 13.53
N THR A 469 -20.29 24.98 14.75
CA THR A 469 -19.80 23.74 15.35
C THR A 469 -20.42 23.47 16.72
N ARG A 470 -20.56 22.18 17.04
CA ARG A 470 -20.90 21.70 18.38
C ARG A 470 -19.67 21.39 19.24
N ASP A 471 -18.47 21.26 18.65
CA ASP A 471 -17.18 21.09 19.36
C ASP A 471 -16.76 22.43 20.02
N PRO A 472 -16.71 22.51 21.37
CA PRO A 472 -16.35 23.75 22.08
C PRO A 472 -14.90 24.17 21.87
N GLN A 473 -13.98 23.21 21.75
CA GLN A 473 -12.56 23.50 21.56
C GLN A 473 -12.30 24.03 20.14
N LEU A 474 -13.04 23.56 19.14
CA LEU A 474 -13.01 24.11 17.77
C LEU A 474 -13.57 25.54 17.75
N LEU A 475 -14.71 25.76 18.40
CA LEU A 475 -15.36 27.07 18.46
C LEU A 475 -14.47 28.11 19.16
N ALA A 476 -13.90 27.76 20.31
CA ALA A 476 -13.00 28.62 21.08
C ALA A 476 -11.72 28.94 20.29
N ALA A 477 -11.11 27.96 19.62
CA ALA A 477 -9.91 28.19 18.80
C ALA A 477 -10.21 29.13 17.61
N ALA A 478 -11.32 28.90 16.89
CA ALA A 478 -11.70 29.71 15.74
C ALA A 478 -11.99 31.17 16.14
N LEU A 479 -12.77 31.35 17.22
CA LEU A 479 -13.08 32.68 17.75
C LEU A 479 -11.82 33.38 18.29
N SER A 480 -10.95 32.70 19.03
CA SER A 480 -9.69 33.27 19.56
C SER A 480 -8.74 33.81 18.47
N MET A 481 -8.83 33.29 17.24
CA MET A 481 -8.11 33.84 16.10
C MET A 481 -8.86 35.00 15.42
N LEU A 482 -10.18 34.91 15.30
CA LEU A 482 -11.01 35.95 14.68
C LEU A 482 -11.11 37.23 15.52
N THR A 483 -11.09 37.13 16.85
CA THR A 483 -11.25 38.27 17.77
C THR A 483 -9.97 39.08 18.00
N ARG A 484 -8.82 38.68 17.44
CA ARG A 484 -7.53 39.38 17.64
C ARG A 484 -7.53 40.82 17.15
N ASP A 485 -8.33 41.13 16.12
CA ASP A 485 -8.55 42.50 15.65
C ASP A 485 -10.05 42.68 15.33
N ARG A 486 -10.60 43.85 15.68
CA ARG A 486 -12.02 44.19 15.44
C ARG A 486 -12.35 44.11 13.95
N ASN A 487 -13.36 43.30 13.61
CA ASN A 487 -13.87 43.16 12.25
C ASN A 487 -15.40 43.02 12.28
N ARG A 488 -16.07 43.91 11.54
CA ARG A 488 -17.54 43.98 11.44
C ARG A 488 -18.17 42.69 10.91
N ASP A 489 -17.52 42.00 9.97
CA ASP A 489 -18.03 40.75 9.39
C ASP A 489 -17.98 39.59 10.39
N VAL A 490 -17.01 39.63 11.32
CA VAL A 490 -16.91 38.69 12.43
C VAL A 490 -18.05 38.93 13.42
N ALA A 491 -18.27 40.17 13.86
CA ALA A 491 -19.38 40.53 14.74
C ALA A 491 -20.75 40.13 14.13
N GLY A 492 -20.98 40.45 12.86
CA GLY A 492 -22.20 40.06 12.14
C GLY A 492 -22.39 38.55 12.01
N THR A 493 -21.31 37.78 11.84
CA THR A 493 -21.39 36.31 11.78
C THR A 493 -21.65 35.68 13.14
N ILE A 494 -21.02 36.19 14.20
CA ILE A 494 -21.29 35.74 15.58
C ILE A 494 -22.75 36.04 15.96
N LEU A 495 -23.28 37.22 15.61
CA LEU A 495 -24.70 37.55 15.78
C LEU A 495 -25.63 36.56 15.05
N ARG A 496 -25.30 36.15 13.81
CA ARG A 496 -26.06 35.10 13.09
C ARG A 496 -26.05 33.76 13.83
N GLN A 497 -24.90 33.35 14.38
CA GLN A 497 -24.78 32.11 15.15
C GLN A 497 -25.58 32.16 16.47
N ILE A 498 -25.61 33.32 17.14
CA ILE A 498 -26.42 33.55 18.36
C ILE A 498 -27.93 33.61 18.05
N GLY A 499 -28.29 34.17 16.88
CA GLY A 499 -29.67 34.25 16.40
C GLY A 499 -30.23 32.93 15.84
N ALA A 500 -29.41 31.89 15.70
CA ALA A 500 -29.82 30.62 15.11
C ALA A 500 -30.94 29.92 15.92
N PRO A 501 -31.93 29.27 15.28
CA PRO A 501 -33.03 28.61 15.99
C PRO A 501 -32.58 27.53 16.98
N ASP A 502 -31.45 26.87 16.70
CA ASP A 502 -30.86 25.80 17.50
C ASP A 502 -29.96 26.30 18.63
N PHE A 503 -29.70 27.62 18.74
CA PHE A 503 -28.69 28.17 19.67
C PHE A 503 -28.93 27.77 21.13
N GLU A 504 -30.19 27.72 21.58
CA GLU A 504 -30.56 27.28 22.94
C GLU A 504 -30.22 25.81 23.22
N SER A 505 -30.07 24.98 22.17
CA SER A 505 -29.64 23.58 22.27
C SER A 505 -28.12 23.38 22.27
N ARG A 506 -27.33 24.46 22.08
CA ARG A 506 -25.86 24.41 22.15
C ARG A 506 -25.42 24.38 23.62
N SER A 507 -24.27 23.76 23.90
CA SER A 507 -23.72 23.69 25.25
C SER A 507 -23.56 25.09 25.86
N GLU A 508 -23.68 25.21 27.17
CA GLU A 508 -23.47 26.50 27.86
C GLU A 508 -22.07 27.07 27.59
N GLU A 509 -21.05 26.22 27.44
CA GLU A 509 -19.71 26.60 27.01
C GLU A 509 -19.72 27.28 25.62
N ASN A 510 -20.40 26.71 24.63
CA ASN A 510 -20.48 27.30 23.29
C ASN A 510 -21.24 28.62 23.31
N GLN A 511 -22.33 28.70 24.07
CA GLN A 511 -23.11 29.93 24.24
C GLN A 511 -22.24 31.05 24.86
N ARG A 512 -21.57 30.75 25.99
CA ARG A 512 -20.67 31.68 26.68
C ARG A 512 -19.50 32.14 25.78
N THR A 513 -18.92 31.22 25.01
CA THR A 513 -17.79 31.52 24.11
C THR A 513 -18.21 32.44 22.97
N LEU A 514 -19.35 32.19 22.33
CA LEU A 514 -19.90 33.08 21.29
C LEU A 514 -20.21 34.47 21.83
N PHE A 515 -20.80 34.58 23.03
CA PHE A 515 -21.08 35.88 23.65
C PHE A 515 -19.82 36.63 24.09
N GLY A 516 -18.84 35.93 24.67
CA GLY A 516 -17.56 36.52 25.04
C GLY A 516 -16.84 37.10 23.82
N ALA A 517 -16.77 36.30 22.74
CA ALA A 517 -16.19 36.72 21.47
C ALA A 517 -16.95 37.90 20.84
N LEU A 518 -18.30 37.87 20.82
CA LEU A 518 -19.11 38.98 20.32
C LEU A 518 -18.75 40.28 21.04
N ALA A 519 -18.62 40.23 22.36
CA ALA A 519 -18.34 41.42 23.15
C ALA A 519 -16.92 42.00 22.94
N GLU A 520 -15.96 41.24 22.39
CA GLU A 520 -14.64 41.78 21.99
C GLU A 520 -14.71 42.56 20.67
N VAL A 521 -15.50 42.07 19.71
CA VAL A 521 -15.49 42.57 18.31
C VAL A 521 -16.68 43.44 17.93
N ALA A 522 -17.75 43.45 18.74
CA ALA A 522 -18.94 44.23 18.45
C ALA A 522 -18.66 45.74 18.53
N ASP A 523 -19.31 46.46 17.63
CA ASP A 523 -19.31 47.92 17.55
C ASP A 523 -20.75 48.44 17.62
N GLU A 524 -20.93 49.74 17.42
CA GLU A 524 -22.24 50.40 17.46
C GLU A 524 -23.24 49.83 16.42
N HIS A 525 -22.78 49.19 15.34
CA HIS A 525 -23.66 48.55 14.36
C HIS A 525 -24.34 47.28 14.90
N ALA A 526 -23.80 46.66 15.96
CA ALA A 526 -24.40 45.50 16.61
C ALA A 526 -25.60 45.86 17.52
N VAL A 527 -25.74 47.13 17.92
CA VAL A 527 -26.73 47.59 18.93
C VAL A 527 -28.17 47.16 18.60
N PRO A 528 -28.70 47.34 17.37
CA PRO A 528 -30.09 46.95 17.08
C PRO A 528 -30.34 45.44 17.19
N ALA A 529 -29.35 44.62 16.86
CA ALA A 529 -29.45 43.16 16.98
C ALA A 529 -29.37 42.71 18.45
N LEU A 530 -28.52 43.36 19.24
CA LEU A 530 -28.40 43.14 20.68
C LEU A 530 -29.66 43.56 21.45
N GLU A 531 -30.29 44.68 21.06
CA GLU A 531 -31.57 45.12 21.60
C GLU A 531 -32.71 44.14 21.27
N ALA A 532 -32.76 43.64 20.03
CA ALA A 532 -33.70 42.59 19.64
C ALA A 532 -33.52 41.29 20.46
N LEU A 533 -32.27 40.88 20.73
CA LEU A 533 -31.96 39.75 21.61
C LEU A 533 -32.34 40.03 23.08
N LEU A 534 -32.11 41.26 23.56
CA LEU A 534 -32.49 41.72 24.90
C LEU A 534 -34.01 41.62 25.10
N HIS A 535 -34.81 42.04 24.12
CA HIS A 535 -36.27 42.04 24.20
C HIS A 535 -36.97 40.76 23.67
N LYS A 536 -36.20 39.76 23.20
CA LYS A 536 -36.73 38.46 22.73
C LYS A 536 -37.65 37.82 23.79
N GLY A 537 -38.87 37.45 23.38
CA GLY A 537 -39.91 36.87 24.25
C GLY A 537 -40.91 37.86 24.84
N GLY A 538 -40.74 39.18 24.64
CA GLY A 538 -41.70 40.19 25.06
C GLY A 538 -41.95 40.21 26.58
N TRP A 539 -43.21 40.37 27.00
CA TRP A 539 -43.52 40.48 28.44
C TRP A 539 -43.36 39.17 29.23
N PHE A 540 -43.49 38.01 28.56
CA PHE A 540 -43.25 36.67 29.14
C PHE A 540 -41.77 36.24 29.13
N ALA A 541 -40.85 37.14 28.79
CA ALA A 541 -39.41 36.86 28.76
C ALA A 541 -38.89 36.36 30.13
N ARG A 542 -38.27 35.17 30.15
CA ARG A 542 -37.56 34.58 31.29
C ARG A 542 -36.09 34.95 31.25
N ARG A 543 -35.41 35.18 32.40
CA ARG A 543 -33.96 35.47 32.44
C ARG A 543 -33.18 34.30 31.80
N THR A 544 -32.38 34.61 30.77
CA THR A 544 -31.54 33.66 30.03
C THR A 544 -30.10 34.20 29.95
N LEU A 545 -29.13 33.30 29.77
CA LEU A 545 -27.73 33.67 29.52
C LEU A 545 -27.60 34.67 28.37
N GLN A 546 -28.37 34.44 27.29
CA GLN A 546 -28.44 35.32 26.12
C GLN A 546 -28.73 36.78 26.48
N ARG A 547 -29.73 37.00 27.35
CA ARG A 547 -30.17 38.35 27.69
C ARG A 547 -29.17 39.08 28.58
N VAL A 548 -28.59 38.36 29.54
CA VAL A 548 -27.52 38.88 30.39
C VAL A 548 -26.30 39.23 29.55
N ALA A 549 -25.92 38.35 28.62
CA ALA A 549 -24.80 38.59 27.73
C ALA A 549 -25.06 39.73 26.72
N ALA A 550 -26.27 39.85 26.18
CA ALA A 550 -26.64 40.97 25.30
C ALA A 550 -26.55 42.32 26.04
N ALA A 551 -27.07 42.40 27.27
CA ALA A 551 -26.95 43.60 28.12
C ALA A 551 -25.48 43.94 28.43
N ARG A 552 -24.66 42.96 28.82
CA ARG A 552 -23.21 43.16 29.05
C ARG A 552 -22.46 43.56 27.77
N THR A 553 -22.89 43.08 26.61
CA THR A 553 -22.30 43.46 25.32
C THR A 553 -22.64 44.91 24.97
N LEU A 554 -23.90 45.34 25.16
CA LEU A 554 -24.32 46.74 24.98
C LEU A 554 -23.53 47.67 25.91
N GLU A 555 -23.33 47.28 27.18
CA GLU A 555 -22.55 48.06 28.15
C GLU A 555 -21.10 48.23 27.69
N ARG A 556 -20.48 47.15 27.19
CA ARG A 556 -19.08 47.18 26.73
C ARG A 556 -18.87 47.92 25.40
N ILE A 557 -19.86 47.91 24.50
CA ILE A 557 -19.84 48.75 23.28
C ILE A 557 -19.88 50.23 23.68
N GLY A 558 -20.77 50.58 24.61
CA GLY A 558 -20.97 51.97 25.03
C GLY A 558 -21.46 52.87 23.90
N GLY A 559 -21.21 54.18 24.03
CA GLY A 559 -21.75 55.19 23.12
C GLY A 559 -23.26 55.43 23.32
N GLU A 560 -23.76 56.49 22.68
CA GLU A 560 -25.11 57.00 22.93
C GLU A 560 -26.21 55.96 22.66
N LYS A 561 -26.13 55.23 21.55
CA LYS A 561 -27.14 54.23 21.18
C LYS A 561 -27.18 53.02 22.10
N ALA A 562 -26.03 52.49 22.53
CA ALA A 562 -26.01 51.32 23.40
C ALA A 562 -26.46 51.67 24.83
N LEU A 563 -26.10 52.87 25.32
CA LEU A 563 -26.61 53.40 26.59
C LEU A 563 -28.12 53.63 26.54
N ALA A 564 -28.65 54.22 25.46
CA ALA A 564 -30.09 54.40 25.27
C ALA A 564 -30.87 53.08 25.24
N ALA A 565 -30.31 52.03 24.61
CA ALA A 565 -30.88 50.69 24.63
C ALA A 565 -30.90 50.08 26.05
N LEU A 566 -29.83 50.27 26.85
CA LEU A 566 -29.79 49.83 28.24
C LEU A 566 -30.76 50.59 29.14
N GLU A 567 -30.88 51.91 29.01
CA GLU A 567 -31.88 52.71 29.75
C GLU A 567 -33.31 52.29 29.43
N THR A 568 -33.59 52.00 28.15
CA THR A 568 -34.88 51.47 27.69
C THR A 568 -35.15 50.10 28.31
N GLY A 569 -34.12 49.24 28.38
CA GLY A 569 -34.17 47.95 29.07
C GLY A 569 -34.43 48.06 30.58
N LEU A 570 -33.82 49.03 31.28
CA LEU A 570 -34.08 49.31 32.70
C LEU A 570 -35.54 49.75 32.97
N ARG A 571 -36.17 50.43 32.00
CA ARG A 571 -37.58 50.86 32.07
C ARG A 571 -38.57 49.80 31.55
N SER A 572 -38.08 48.63 31.12
CA SER A 572 -38.91 47.56 30.57
C SER A 572 -39.93 47.00 31.57
N ARG A 573 -41.11 46.59 31.08
CA ARG A 573 -42.11 45.87 31.88
C ARG A 573 -41.69 44.43 32.19
N SER A 574 -40.75 43.85 31.44
CA SER A 574 -40.22 42.52 31.73
C SER A 574 -39.15 42.59 32.82
N GLU A 575 -39.38 41.91 33.94
CA GLU A 575 -38.42 41.79 35.02
C GLU A 575 -37.09 41.18 34.55
N ALA A 576 -37.14 40.17 33.67
CA ALA A 576 -35.96 39.54 33.09
C ALA A 576 -35.08 40.50 32.28
N VAL A 577 -35.70 41.50 31.62
CA VAL A 577 -34.97 42.55 30.89
C VAL A 577 -34.34 43.53 31.87
N ARG A 578 -35.12 44.09 32.80
CA ARG A 578 -34.59 45.03 33.81
C ARG A 578 -33.44 44.42 34.61
N SER A 579 -33.61 43.19 35.07
CA SER A 579 -32.63 42.44 35.86
C SER A 579 -31.32 42.17 35.09
N ALA A 580 -31.37 42.04 33.76
CA ALA A 580 -30.18 41.89 32.93
C ALA A 580 -29.44 43.23 32.73
N CYS A 581 -30.17 44.33 32.49
CA CYS A 581 -29.59 45.66 32.36
C CYS A 581 -29.00 46.18 33.68
N LEU A 582 -29.67 45.92 34.82
CA LEU A 582 -29.16 46.25 36.16
C LEU A 582 -27.84 45.54 36.46
N ASP A 583 -27.73 44.24 36.14
CA ASP A 583 -26.52 43.44 36.34
C ASP A 583 -25.35 43.96 35.48
N ALA A 584 -25.61 44.33 34.22
CA ALA A 584 -24.62 44.90 33.32
C ALA A 584 -24.14 46.29 33.77
N MET A 585 -25.05 47.19 34.18
CA MET A 585 -24.66 48.54 34.63
C MET A 585 -24.07 48.56 36.04
N GLY A 586 -24.46 47.62 36.91
CA GLY A 586 -23.94 47.51 38.28
C GLY A 586 -22.49 47.04 38.37
N THR A 587 -21.94 46.41 37.31
CA THR A 587 -20.56 45.88 37.33
C THR A 587 -19.48 46.96 37.23
N LYS A 588 -19.84 48.24 37.09
CA LYS A 588 -18.93 49.39 36.97
C LYS A 588 -18.74 50.21 38.25
N ALA A 589 -19.36 49.78 39.35
CA ALA A 589 -19.42 50.51 40.62
C ALA A 589 -18.58 49.89 41.77
N ALA A 590 -17.60 49.05 41.43
CA ALA A 590 -16.70 48.35 42.35
C ALA A 590 -15.25 48.43 41.86
#